data_AF-A0A968B0X3-F1
#
_entry.id   AF-A0A968B0X3-F1
#
_cell.length_a   1.000
_cell.length_b   1.000
_cell.length_c   1.000
_cell.angle_alpha   90.00
_cell.angle_beta   90.00
_cell.angle_gamma   90.00
#
_symmetry.space_group_name_H-M   'P 1'
#
loop_
_entity.id
_entity.type
_entity.pdbx_description
1 polymer ?
#
loop_
_entity_poly.entity_id
_entity_poly.type
_entity_poly.pdbx_seq_one_letter_code
_entity_poly.pdbx_strand_id
1 'polypeptide(L)' 'QEPSVLPARLPNLLVGGSSGIAVGMTTNIPPHNLGEICDAIIYLID' A
#
# COMPACT_ATOMS: atom_id res chain seq x y z
N GLN A 1 -20.81 12.25 -8.66
CA GLN A 1 -20.14 12.12 -7.35
C GLN A 1 -19.27 10.89 -7.45
N GLU A 2 -17.96 11.06 -7.31
CA GLU A 2 -17.00 9.94 -7.34
C GLU A 2 -16.62 9.56 -5.91
N PRO A 3 -16.31 8.28 -5.65
CA PRO A 3 -15.86 7.84 -4.34
C PRO A 3 -14.48 8.44 -4.03
N SER A 4 -14.33 9.01 -2.84
CA SER A 4 -13.05 9.57 -2.38
C SER A 4 -11.98 8.51 -2.13
N VAL A 5 -12.39 7.26 -1.89
CA VAL A 5 -11.52 6.10 -1.69
C VAL A 5 -12.11 4.88 -2.37
N LEU A 6 -11.24 4.03 -2.90
CA LEU A 6 -11.64 2.72 -3.39
C LEU A 6 -11.56 1.69 -2.26
N PRO A 7 -12.54 0.79 -2.11
CA PRO A 7 -12.44 -0.32 -1.17
C PRO A 7 -11.30 -1.25 -1.60
N ALA A 8 -10.17 -1.18 -0.90
CA ALA A 8 -9.02 -2.04 -1.14
C ALA A 8 -9.11 -3.27 -0.22
N ARG A 9 -9.37 -4.45 -0.80
CA ARG A 9 -9.38 -5.73 -0.06
C ARG A 9 -7.97 -6.23 0.30
N LEU A 10 -6.96 -5.68 -0.37
CA LEU A 10 -5.55 -5.96 -0.16
C LEU A 10 -4.83 -4.63 0.08
N PRO A 11 -3.71 -4.63 0.83
CA PRO A 11 -2.93 -3.43 1.14
C PRO A 11 -2.13 -2.97 -0.10
N ASN A 12 -2.85 -2.47 -1.12
CA ASN A 12 -2.29 -2.10 -2.42
C ASN A 12 -1.20 -1.04 -2.35
N LEU A 13 -1.20 -0.19 -1.32
CA LEU A 13 -0.15 0.82 -1.10
C LEU A 13 1.22 0.18 -0.78
N LEU A 14 1.23 -0.93 -0.03
CA LEU A 14 2.46 -1.64 0.30
C LEU A 14 2.84 -2.64 -0.80
N VAL A 15 1.84 -3.31 -1.39
CA VAL A 15 2.04 -4.29 -2.47
C VAL A 15 2.54 -3.60 -3.76
N GLY A 16 1.86 -2.55 -4.19
CA GLY A 16 2.19 -1.82 -5.42
C GLY A 16 3.24 -0.73 -5.22
N GLY A 17 3.51 -0.35 -3.97
CA GLY A 17 4.34 0.80 -3.65
C GLY A 17 3.69 2.14 -4.04
N SER A 18 4.41 3.22 -3.80
CA SER A 18 4.03 4.56 -4.24
C SER A 18 5.27 5.24 -4.78
N SER A 19 5.27 5.58 -6.07
CA SER A 19 6.33 6.34 -6.71
C SER A 19 5.80 7.74 -6.99
N GLY A 20 6.04 8.66 -6.04
CA GLY A 20 5.70 10.07 -6.20
C GLY A 20 6.75 10.78 -7.06
N ILE A 21 6.40 11.11 -8.31
CA ILE A 21 7.22 11.97 -9.20
C ILE A 21 6.94 13.46 -9.02
N ALA A 22 6.04 13.83 -8.11
CA ALA A 22 5.70 15.21 -7.82
C ALA A 22 6.89 15.88 -7.10
N VAL A 23 7.53 16.81 -7.81
CA VAL A 23 8.67 17.60 -7.34
C VAL A 23 8.32 18.25 -5.99
N GLY A 24 8.96 17.78 -4.91
CA GLY A 24 8.77 18.28 -3.54
C GLY A 24 8.06 17.35 -2.56
N MET A 25 7.47 16.23 -3.01
CA MET A 25 6.95 15.17 -2.14
C MET A 25 7.55 13.82 -2.53
N THR A 26 8.81 13.62 -2.12
CA THR A 26 9.55 12.37 -2.39
C THR A 26 9.10 11.29 -1.41
N THR A 27 7.90 10.75 -1.59
CA THR A 27 7.50 9.49 -0.95
C THR A 27 7.71 8.39 -1.97
N ASN A 28 8.78 7.61 -1.77
CA ASN A 28 9.08 6.42 -2.56
C ASN A 28 8.89 5.20 -1.66
N ILE A 29 7.73 4.57 -1.74
CA ILE A 29 7.46 3.31 -1.05
C ILE A 29 7.76 2.19 -2.04
N PRO A 30 8.76 1.33 -1.78
CA PRO A 30 9.05 0.20 -2.65
C PRO A 30 7.90 -0.81 -2.63
N PRO A 31 7.71 -1.58 -3.72
CA PRO A 31 6.76 -2.67 -3.73
C PRO A 31 7.25 -3.80 -2.80
N HIS A 32 6.34 -4.33 -1.98
CA HIS A 32 6.61 -5.45 -1.08
C HIS A 32 5.88 -6.71 -1.53
N ASN A 33 6.36 -7.88 -1.10
CA ASN A 33 5.73 -9.15 -1.43
C ASN A 33 4.38 -9.29 -0.71
N LEU A 34 3.34 -9.72 -1.43
CA LEU A 34 2.00 -9.93 -0.88
C LEU A 34 2.00 -10.94 0.27
N GLY A 35 2.77 -12.03 0.17
CA GLY A 35 2.85 -13.06 1.20
C GLY A 35 3.39 -12.52 2.52
N GLU A 36 4.50 -11.79 2.47
CA GLU A 36 5.10 -11.15 3.66
C GLU A 36 4.15 -10.14 4.31
N ILE A 37 3.42 -9.37 3.50
CA ILE A 37 2.44 -8.41 4.04
C ILE A 37 1.25 -9.15 4.66
N CYS A 38 0.75 -10.23 4.03
CA CYS A 38 -0.32 -11.03 4.61
C CYS A 38 0.08 -11.65 5.95
N ASP A 39 1.28 -12.22 6.04
CA ASP A 39 1.81 -12.79 7.28
C ASP A 39 1.96 -11.72 8.37
N ALA A 40 2.48 -10.54 8.02
CA ALA A 40 2.60 -9.41 8.95
C ALA A 40 1.23 -8.89 9.41
N ILE A 41 0.23 -8.85 8.54
CA ILE A 41 -1.14 -8.43 8.90
C ILE A 41 -1.79 -9.46 9.82
N ILE A 42 -1.63 -10.76 9.53
CA ILE A 42 -2.13 -11.83 10.39
C ILE A 42 -1.49 -11.72 11.78
N TYR A 43 -0.16 -11.55 11.85
CA TYR A 43 0.57 -11.33 13.11
C TYR A 43 0.10 -10.09 13.89
N LEU A 44 -0.36 -9.04 13.22
CA LEU A 44 -0.82 -7.80 13.86
C LEU A 44 -2.28 -7.92 14.37
N ILE A 45 -3.06 -8.83 13.79
CA ILE A 45 -4.47 -9.05 14.13
C ILE A 45 -4.63 -10.10 15.23
N ASP A 46 -3.77 -11.11 15.28
CA ASP A 46 -3.67 -12.07 16.41
C ASP A 46 -3.32 -11.36 17.74
#